data_AF-A0A942VLC3-F1
#
_entry.id   AF-A0A942VLC3-F1
#
_cell.length_a   1.000
_cell.length_b   1.000
_cell.length_c   1.000
_cell.angle_alpha   90.00
_cell.angle_beta   90.00
_cell.angle_gamma   90.00
#
_symmetry.space_group_name_H-M   'P 1'
#
loop_
_entity.id
_entity.type
_entity.pdbx_description
1 polymer ?
#
loop_
_entity_poly.entity_id
_entity_poly.type
_entity_poly.pdbx_seq_one_letter_code
_entity_poly.pdbx_strand_id
1 'polypeptide(L)'
;MFIIRRWIDGESFYTTDFRFTVGKDGAIYAWCMTVPKAGDKLKIVSLGSDTGLGQKQVTSVELLGEKNKIEWKQEADGLNIVYPDSAHLKTAVGFRIVCK
;
A
#
# COMPACT_ATOMS: atom_id res chain seq x y z
N MET A 1 10.96 -6.72 -44.07
CA MET A 1 9.81 -6.98 -43.19
C MET A 1 10.10 -6.35 -41.84
N PHE A 2 9.71 -5.09 -41.64
CA PHE A 2 9.83 -4.42 -40.34
C PHE A 2 8.53 -4.65 -39.57
N ILE A 3 8.58 -5.40 -38.47
CA ILE A 3 7.46 -5.47 -37.54
C ILE A 3 7.59 -4.27 -36.61
N ILE A 4 6.85 -3.22 -36.94
CA ILE A 4 6.50 -2.14 -36.03
C ILE A 4 5.72 -2.75 -34.85
N ARG A 5 6.37 -2.92 -33.70
CA ARG A 5 5.68 -3.20 -32.44
C ARG A 5 4.81 -1.99 -32.12
N ARG A 6 3.51 -2.26 -32.01
CA ARG A 6 2.44 -1.30 -31.72
C ARG A 6 2.74 -0.55 -30.42
N TRP A 7 2.50 0.76 -30.43
CA TRP A 7 2.64 1.64 -29.26
C TRP A 7 1.56 1.35 -28.20
N ILE A 8 2.01 1.19 -26.95
CA ILE A 8 1.36 1.37 -25.64
C ILE A 8 -0.06 0.80 -25.49
N ASP A 9 -0.15 -0.47 -25.07
CA ASP A 9 -1.30 -0.94 -24.29
C ASP A 9 -1.17 -0.32 -22.88
N GLY A 10 -2.23 0.29 -22.35
CA GLY A 10 -2.21 0.98 -21.06
C GLY A 10 -1.69 0.07 -19.93
N GLU A 11 -0.72 0.56 -19.16
CA GLU A 11 -0.12 -0.25 -18.09
C GLU A 11 -1.17 -0.48 -16.99
N SER A 12 -1.50 -1.76 -16.77
CA SER A 12 -2.34 -2.19 -15.66
C SER A 12 -1.64 -1.90 -14.33
N PHE A 13 -2.40 -1.45 -13.32
CA PHE A 13 -1.93 -1.36 -11.95
C PHE A 13 -2.14 -2.68 -11.20
N TYR A 14 -1.17 -2.99 -10.35
CA TYR A 14 -1.14 -4.19 -9.51
C TYR A 14 -1.23 -3.82 -8.03
N THR A 15 -1.50 -4.82 -7.18
CA THR A 15 -1.60 -4.64 -5.72
C THR A 15 -0.27 -4.27 -5.06
N THR A 16 0.84 -4.35 -5.81
CA THR A 16 2.17 -3.90 -5.44
C THR A 16 2.46 -2.44 -5.80
N ASP A 17 1.61 -1.81 -6.62
CA ASP A 17 1.79 -0.42 -7.06
C ASP A 17 1.21 0.53 -6.04
N PHE A 18 2.11 1.22 -5.33
CA PHE A 18 1.75 2.22 -4.34
C PHE A 18 2.19 3.64 -4.75
N ARG A 19 1.39 4.61 -4.34
CA ARG A 19 1.75 6.04 -4.33
C ARG A 19 1.71 6.55 -2.89
N PHE A 20 2.69 7.37 -2.53
CA PHE A 20 2.84 7.86 -1.17
C PHE A 20 2.69 9.37 -1.11
N THR A 21 2.04 9.83 -0.05
CA THR A 21 2.03 11.24 0.35
C THR A 21 2.30 11.33 1.84
N VAL A 22 2.80 12.47 2.32
CA VAL A 22 3.01 12.72 3.74
C VAL A 22 2.05 13.83 4.18
N GLY A 23 1.24 13.54 5.18
CA GLY A 23 0.29 14.49 5.74
C GLY A 23 0.99 15.54 6.62
N LYS A 24 0.28 16.64 6.90
CA LYS A 24 0.74 17.65 7.86
C LYS A 24 0.83 17.11 9.29
N ASP A 25 0.13 16.01 9.58
CA ASP A 25 0.18 15.25 10.83
C ASP A 25 1.41 14.32 10.91
N GLY A 26 2.25 14.28 9.86
CA GLY A 26 3.42 13.42 9.77
C GLY A 26 3.10 11.97 9.40
N ALA A 27 1.82 11.61 9.18
CA ALA A 27 1.45 10.28 8.74
C ALA A 27 1.77 10.07 7.26
N ILE A 28 2.12 8.83 6.91
CA ILE A 28 2.32 8.38 5.54
C ILE A 28 0.98 7.85 5.02
N TYR A 29 0.56 8.34 3.87
CA TYR A 29 -0.62 7.88 3.17
C TYR A 29 -0.20 7.05 1.96
N ALA A 30 -0.43 5.74 2.03
CA ALA A 30 -0.09 4.78 0.99
C ALA A 30 -1.35 4.41 0.20
N TRP A 31 -1.36 4.72 -1.09
CA TRP A 31 -2.49 4.47 -1.98
C TRP A 31 -2.17 3.31 -2.91
N CYS A 32 -2.92 2.22 -2.79
CA CYS A 32 -2.85 1.12 -3.74
C CYS A 32 -3.51 1.56 -5.05
N MET A 33 -2.82 1.35 -6.17
CA MET A 33 -3.28 1.83 -7.48
C MET A 33 -4.30 0.91 -8.15
N THR A 34 -4.67 -0.17 -7.47
CA THR A 34 -5.78 -1.05 -7.81
C THR A 34 -6.56 -1.41 -6.55
N VAL A 35 -7.75 -1.98 -6.70
CA VAL A 35 -8.55 -2.47 -5.58
C VAL A 35 -8.17 -3.93 -5.32
N PRO A 36 -7.54 -4.27 -4.17
CA PRO A 36 -7.23 -5.64 -3.80
C PRO A 36 -8.49 -6.45 -3.52
N LYS A 37 -8.36 -7.77 -3.58
CA LYS A 37 -9.41 -8.69 -3.12
C LYS A 37 -9.33 -8.88 -1.62
N ALA A 38 -10.47 -9.20 -1.01
CA ALA A 38 -10.57 -9.64 0.38
C ALA A 38 -9.53 -10.75 0.66
N GLY A 39 -8.75 -10.59 1.73
CA GLY A 39 -7.68 -11.51 2.13
C GLY A 39 -6.34 -11.32 1.40
N ASP A 40 -6.24 -10.44 0.40
CA ASP A 40 -4.98 -10.17 -0.28
C ASP A 40 -3.93 -9.64 0.69
N LYS A 41 -2.70 -10.14 0.55
CA LYS A 41 -1.54 -9.67 1.33
C LYS A 41 -0.80 -8.61 0.54
N LEU A 42 -0.81 -7.39 1.06
CA LEU A 42 -0.10 -6.25 0.51
C LEU A 42 1.22 -6.06 1.24
N LYS A 43 2.29 -5.75 0.50
CA LYS A 43 3.61 -5.46 1.07
C LYS A 43 4.11 -4.10 0.62
N ILE A 44 4.36 -3.22 1.57
CA ILE A 44 5.02 -1.93 1.35
C ILE A 44 6.50 -2.08 1.75
N VAL A 45 7.36 -2.33 0.76
CA VAL A 45 8.78 -2.64 0.96
C VAL A 45 9.52 -1.50 1.65
N SER A 46 9.24 -0.25 1.27
CA SER A 46 9.91 0.95 1.81
C SER A 46 9.65 1.21 3.30
N LEU A 47 8.74 0.45 3.93
CA LEU A 47 8.41 0.56 5.36
C LEU A 47 8.89 -0.66 6.17
N GLY A 48 9.79 -1.47 5.62
CA GLY A 48 10.49 -2.52 6.37
C GLY A 48 11.41 -1.95 7.45
N SER A 49 11.59 -2.69 8.55
CA SER A 49 12.40 -2.25 9.69
C SER A 49 13.90 -2.20 9.43
N ASP A 50 14.39 -2.79 8.34
CA ASP A 50 15.82 -2.84 7.98
C ASP A 50 16.09 -2.28 6.56
N THR A 51 15.30 -1.28 6.14
CA THR A 51 15.37 -0.74 4.76
C THR A 51 16.38 0.39 4.58
N GLY A 52 17.11 0.78 5.62
CA GLY A 52 18.09 1.88 5.57
C GLY A 52 17.50 3.29 5.41
N LEU A 53 16.17 3.45 5.32
CA LEU A 53 15.48 4.72 5.02
C LEU A 53 15.19 5.60 6.25
N GLY A 54 15.99 5.49 7.32
CA GLY A 54 15.74 6.21 8.58
C GLY A 54 14.58 5.55 9.33
N GLN A 55 14.92 4.50 10.08
CA GLN A 55 14.00 3.63 10.80
C GLN A 55 12.98 4.43 11.62
N LYS A 56 11.72 4.37 11.20
CA LYS A 56 10.59 4.78 12.04
C LYS A 56 9.71 3.56 12.26
N GLN A 57 9.53 3.19 13.53
CA GLN A 57 8.70 2.05 13.92
C GLN A 57 7.26 2.34 13.52
N VAL A 58 6.63 1.43 12.76
CA VAL A 58 5.20 1.56 12.45
C VAL A 58 4.41 1.30 13.73
N THR A 59 3.57 2.27 14.11
CA THR A 59 2.79 2.22 15.35
C THR A 59 1.28 2.18 15.12
N SER A 60 0.83 2.58 13.93
CA SER A 60 -0.57 2.47 13.52
C SER A 60 -0.67 2.29 12.01
N VAL A 61 -1.62 1.46 11.58
CA VAL A 61 -2.04 1.32 10.18
C VAL A 61 -3.57 1.28 10.17
N GLU A 62 -4.16 2.19 9.42
CA GLU A 62 -5.62 2.36 9.32
C GLU A 62 -6.03 2.34 7.86
N LEU A 63 -7.07 1.56 7.52
CA LEU A 63 -7.69 1.62 6.20
C LEU A 63 -8.65 2.81 6.15
N LEU A 64 -8.42 3.74 5.22
CA LEU A 64 -9.27 4.92 5.07
C LEU A 64 -10.67 4.54 4.60
N GLY A 65 -11.68 5.14 5.21
CA GLY A 65 -13.10 4.86 4.92
C GLY A 65 -13.69 3.70 5.72
N GLU A 66 -12.85 2.94 6.43
CA GLU A 66 -13.27 1.86 7.32
C GLU A 66 -12.91 2.16 8.77
N LYS A 67 -13.73 1.70 9.71
CA LYS A 67 -13.47 1.84 11.17
C LYS A 67 -12.91 0.58 11.80
N ASN A 68 -12.84 -0.50 11.04
CA ASN A 68 -12.39 -1.79 11.52
C ASN A 68 -10.87 -1.81 11.66
N LYS A 69 -10.39 -2.50 12.70
CA LYS A 69 -8.96 -2.81 12.81
C LYS A 69 -8.55 -3.73 11.67
N ILE A 70 -7.37 -3.51 11.12
CA ILE A 70 -6.78 -4.32 10.06
C ILE A 70 -5.58 -5.09 10.59
N GLU A 71 -5.33 -6.27 10.03
CA GLU A 71 -4.17 -7.08 10.36
C GLU A 71 -2.96 -6.56 9.58
N TRP A 72 -1.87 -6.28 10.29
CA TRP A 72 -0.62 -5.84 9.69
C TRP A 72 0.57 -6.24 10.57
N LYS A 73 1.75 -6.32 9.95
CA LYS A 73 3.01 -6.59 10.62
C LYS A 73 4.16 -5.92 9.89
N GLN A 74 4.94 -5.12 10.62
CA GLN A 74 6.22 -4.62 10.11
C GLN A 74 7.28 -5.71 10.27
N GLU A 75 7.90 -6.11 9.16
CA GLU A 75 9.02 -7.05 9.12
C GLU A 75 10.26 -6.34 8.55
N ALA A 76 11.40 -7.03 8.55
CA ALA A 76 12.66 -6.46 8.08
C ALA A 76 12.56 -5.92 6.65
N ASP A 77 11.84 -6.64 5.78
CA ASP A 77 11.77 -6.38 4.35
C ASP A 77 10.50 -5.65 3.88
N GLY A 78 9.62 -5.26 4.81
CA GLY A 78 8.42 -4.49 4.48
C GLY A 78 7.36 -4.44 5.56
N LEU A 79 6.39 -3.56 5.37
CA LEU A 79 5.12 -3.57 6.10
C LEU A 79 4.13 -4.46 5.36
N ASN A 80 3.74 -5.57 5.98
CA ASN A 80 2.72 -6.49 5.47
C ASN A 80 1.36 -6.08 6.01
N ILE A 81 0.34 -6.00 5.15
CA ILE A 81 -1.05 -5.66 5.48
C ILE A 81 -1.96 -6.70 4.84
N VAL A 82 -2.91 -7.24 5.60
CA VAL A 82 -3.97 -8.08 5.05
C VAL A 82 -5.15 -7.19 4.72
N TYR A 83 -5.57 -7.18 3.44
CA TYR A 83 -6.74 -6.43 3.01
C TYR A 83 -7.99 -7.09 3.61
N PRO A 84 -8.77 -6.37 4.44
CA PRO A 84 -9.82 -7.00 5.24
C PRO A 84 -11.03 -7.38 4.39
N ASP A 85 -11.68 -8.49 4.75
CA ASP A 85 -12.90 -8.97 4.06
C ASP A 85 -14.08 -8.01 4.19
N SER A 86 -14.06 -7.16 5.22
CA SER A 86 -15.08 -6.14 5.47
C SER A 86 -14.94 -4.91 4.58
N ALA A 87 -13.84 -4.75 3.84
CA ALA A 87 -13.65 -3.59 2.99
C ALA A 87 -14.51 -3.68 1.72
N HIS A 88 -15.44 -2.74 1.59
CA HIS A 88 -16.29 -2.59 0.41
C HIS A 88 -15.95 -1.32 -0.38
N LEU A 89 -14.66 -1.02 -0.51
CA LEU A 89 -14.16 0.15 -1.24
C LEU A 89 -14.23 -0.09 -2.75
N LYS A 90 -14.83 0.84 -3.50
CA LYS A 90 -15.10 0.70 -4.94
C LYS A 90 -14.13 1.45 -5.85
N THR A 91 -13.40 2.42 -5.31
CA THR A 91 -12.70 3.43 -6.13
C THR A 91 -11.22 3.58 -5.78
N ALA A 92 -10.87 3.59 -4.50
CA ALA A 92 -9.49 3.76 -4.04
C ALA A 92 -9.28 3.04 -2.72
N VAL A 93 -8.07 2.49 -2.55
CA VAL A 93 -7.62 1.86 -1.30
C VAL A 93 -6.44 2.65 -0.78
N GLY A 94 -6.64 3.29 0.38
CA GLY A 94 -5.65 4.14 1.02
C GLY A 94 -5.42 3.73 2.46
N PHE A 95 -4.16 3.63 2.86
CA PHE A 95 -3.76 3.35 4.23
C PHE A 95 -3.14 4.59 4.84
N ARG A 96 -3.57 4.94 6.06
CA ARG A 96 -2.89 5.92 6.90
C ARG A 96 -1.93 5.18 7.84
N ILE A 97 -0.67 5.54 7.79
CA ILE A 97 0.42 4.84 8.49
C ILE A 97 1.17 5.85 9.36
N VAL A 98 1.26 5.57 10.66
CA VAL A 98 1.98 6.42 11.62
C VAL A 98 3.26 5.73 12.04
N CYS A 99 4.39 6.39 11.82
CA CYS A 99 5.70 5.90 12.23
C CYS A 99 6.32 6.81 13.30
N LYS A 100 7.01 6.22 14.29
CA LYS A 100 7.74 6.93 15.36
C LYS A 100 9.24 6.76 15.20
#